data_AF-A0A5K3FDY9-F1
#
_entry.id   AF-A0A5K3FDY9-F1
#
_cell.length_a   1.000
_cell.length_b   1.000
_cell.length_c   1.000
_cell.angle_alpha   90.00
_cell.angle_beta   90.00
_cell.angle_gamma   90.00
#
_symmetry.space_group_name_H-M   'P 1'
#
loop_
_entity.id
_entity.type
_entity.pdbx_description
1 polymer ?
#
loop_
_entity_poly.entity_id
_entity_poly.type
_entity_poly.pdbx_seq_one_letter_code
_entity_poly.pdbx_strand_id
1 'polypeptide(L)'
;MRRHRINFNLLYDYNPRKFLSNVHNFVHQLGSTEHITLLVSDLREEDITETEYNGFFGKKPVPARRLLDQAAAKVRGDVPRGASTEPCPPTAAKVNLVCDALLKAMLPEKSRFILPILTCYVKKCPSEVEKGLLLLKDFRGKGDASTWSRGLRHLQYYLSPVNLFHVALGTYDLELAEAMAERTQLDPKEYQPCLRELGSLVGDGVCSRDVEVAYQHARIDLLLQRYSKALKNLHLSGAAHWEELCGVIKKQKLFSEALELFTPRTLQFSEISRLWAEALTASQRLAAAGEVHLRAGHYASAASLFLSTNSCLLWRLTVDTARSTPAFGECEQLPEEEVRRQATRLALNLKSLRRFTEAIPIYTDYLQDYEGALRAATECGLWTEARRLALCVDGKDLVTSVIKHSAIQAYEHLCGRFADEEQEFHRVFERLLKVRADLRANATKDELGGEVFDDAESELFSETGSVTSGTSVSSRDSFFSKASGRSRKNRRKQDRKKWSVKEGSKFEEVALIQVIYNIIESFQRLAESIPPLVDELWRLGEAELARKIVRRSNSLLTDHRACINIVWCPEITGNQGSEQADDRGGEIQQRRYTFHGLFILC
;
A
#
# COMPACT_ATOMS: atom_id res chain seq x y z
N MET A 1 3.24 46.01 -1.56
CA MET A 1 3.96 44.71 -1.60
C MET A 1 5.34 44.82 -2.23
N ARG A 2 5.48 45.17 -3.53
CA ARG A 2 6.80 45.30 -4.23
C ARG A 2 7.84 46.15 -3.49
N ARG A 3 7.49 47.39 -3.11
CA ARG A 3 8.41 48.33 -2.44
C ARG A 3 9.01 47.78 -1.15
N HIS A 4 8.25 46.94 -0.43
CA HIS A 4 8.65 46.37 0.85
C HIS A 4 9.03 44.88 0.75
N ARG A 5 9.17 44.34 -0.46
CA ARG A 5 9.51 42.93 -0.73
C ARG A 5 8.61 41.92 0.02
N ILE A 6 7.33 42.26 0.17
CA ILE A 6 6.33 41.35 0.74
C ILE A 6 6.01 40.27 -0.29
N ASN A 7 5.94 39.02 0.15
CA ASN A 7 5.68 37.86 -0.70
C ASN A 7 4.31 37.97 -1.40
N PHE A 8 4.30 37.90 -2.73
CA PHE A 8 3.08 38.12 -3.53
C PHE A 8 2.04 37.01 -3.41
N ASN A 9 2.43 35.83 -2.92
CA ASN A 9 1.50 34.74 -2.61
C ASN A 9 0.38 35.20 -1.65
N LEU A 10 0.61 36.30 -0.89
CA LEU A 10 -0.34 36.83 0.08
C LEU A 10 -1.62 37.34 -0.58
N LEU A 11 -1.52 37.79 -1.84
CA LEU A 11 -2.67 38.22 -2.64
C LEU A 11 -3.70 37.11 -2.82
N TYR A 12 -3.23 35.87 -2.89
CA TYR A 12 -4.08 34.68 -2.97
C TYR A 12 -4.34 34.09 -1.58
N ASP A 13 -3.29 33.83 -0.79
CA ASP A 13 -3.36 33.07 0.47
C ASP A 13 -4.17 33.78 1.57
N TYR A 14 -4.28 35.11 1.52
CA TYR A 14 -5.12 35.84 2.46
C TYR A 14 -6.61 35.52 2.29
N ASN A 15 -7.11 35.47 1.05
CA ASN A 15 -8.49 35.10 0.76
C ASN A 15 -8.63 34.51 -0.66
N PRO A 16 -8.42 33.18 -0.81
CA PRO A 16 -8.46 32.51 -2.10
C PRO A 16 -9.76 32.72 -2.87
N ARG A 17 -10.91 32.63 -2.20
CA ARG A 17 -12.24 32.76 -2.84
C ARG A 17 -12.45 34.17 -3.42
N LYS A 18 -12.05 35.20 -2.68
CA LYS A 18 -12.18 36.59 -3.13
C LYS A 18 -11.22 36.90 -4.28
N PHE A 19 -9.99 36.37 -4.23
CA PHE A 19 -9.06 36.51 -5.34
C PHE A 19 -9.63 35.87 -6.61
N LEU A 20 -10.03 34.60 -6.55
CA LEU A 20 -10.52 33.83 -7.71
C LEU A 20 -11.76 34.43 -8.37
N SER A 21 -12.69 34.95 -7.58
CA SER A 21 -13.89 35.62 -8.10
C SER A 21 -13.59 36.97 -8.77
N ASN A 22 -12.43 37.58 -8.53
CA ASN A 22 -12.09 38.92 -9.01
C ASN A 22 -10.81 38.97 -9.86
N VAL A 23 -10.28 37.83 -10.31
CA VAL A 23 -9.02 37.76 -11.10
C VAL A 23 -9.07 38.63 -12.34
N HIS A 24 -10.22 38.66 -13.03
CA HIS A 24 -10.42 39.50 -14.21
C HIS A 24 -10.17 40.98 -13.89
N ASN A 25 -10.84 41.51 -12.86
CA ASN A 25 -10.67 42.90 -12.43
C ASN A 25 -9.23 43.17 -11.98
N PHE A 26 -8.61 42.23 -11.25
CA PHE A 26 -7.23 42.33 -10.81
C PHE A 26 -6.23 42.47 -11.97
N VAL A 27 -6.37 41.65 -13.02
CA VAL A 27 -5.51 41.70 -14.21
C VAL A 27 -5.63 43.06 -14.92
N HIS A 28 -6.85 43.56 -15.11
CA HIS A 28 -7.08 44.85 -15.76
C HIS A 28 -6.61 46.04 -14.90
N GLN A 29 -6.83 46.00 -13.59
CA GLN A 29 -6.41 47.06 -12.67
C GLN A 29 -4.89 47.19 -12.55
N LEU A 30 -4.16 46.07 -12.55
CA LEU A 30 -2.70 46.13 -12.49
C LEU A 30 -2.10 46.75 -13.75
N GLY A 31 -2.69 46.49 -14.93
CA GLY A 31 -2.35 47.09 -16.22
C GLY A 31 -0.96 46.75 -16.79
N SER A 32 0.01 46.43 -15.93
CA SER A 32 1.41 46.12 -16.21
C SER A 32 1.63 44.62 -16.33
N THR A 33 2.09 44.19 -17.50
CA THR A 33 2.40 42.79 -17.82
C THR A 33 3.58 42.26 -17.02
N GLU A 34 4.57 43.10 -16.72
CA GLU A 34 5.74 42.76 -15.90
C GLU A 34 5.36 42.42 -14.46
N HIS A 35 4.38 43.14 -13.90
CA HIS A 35 3.92 42.91 -12.52
C HIS A 35 3.20 41.57 -12.41
N ILE A 36 2.39 41.22 -13.41
CA ILE A 36 1.69 39.93 -13.46
C ILE A 36 2.70 38.80 -13.70
N THR A 37 3.67 38.99 -14.59
CA THR A 37 4.77 38.03 -14.80
C THR A 37 5.52 37.76 -13.50
N LEU A 38 5.88 38.81 -12.75
CA LEU A 38 6.56 38.66 -11.47
C LEU A 38 5.72 37.89 -10.44
N LEU A 39 4.42 38.20 -10.35
CA LEU A 39 3.47 37.48 -9.48
C LEU A 39 3.47 35.98 -9.78
N VAL A 40 3.37 35.61 -11.06
CA VAL A 40 3.32 34.21 -11.47
C VAL A 40 4.68 33.53 -11.25
N SER A 41 5.79 34.23 -11.49
CA SER A 41 7.14 33.73 -11.25
C SER A 41 7.42 33.43 -9.76
N ASP A 42 6.86 34.23 -8.86
CA ASP A 42 7.03 34.06 -7.40
C ASP A 42 6.00 33.11 -6.76
N LEU A 43 5.04 32.59 -7.54
CA LEU A 43 3.97 31.72 -7.04
C LEU A 43 4.54 30.39 -6.51
N ARG A 44 4.11 30.00 -5.30
CA ARG A 44 4.50 28.77 -4.59
C ARG A 44 3.28 28.01 -4.13
N GLU A 45 3.42 26.70 -3.94
CA GLU A 45 2.32 25.84 -3.49
C GLU A 45 1.99 26.01 -2.01
N GLU A 46 2.99 26.37 -1.20
CA GLU A 46 2.85 26.61 0.24
C GLU A 46 1.93 27.79 0.52
N ASP A 47 1.13 27.69 1.60
CA ASP A 47 0.35 28.81 2.13
C ASP A 47 1.23 29.63 3.07
N ILE A 48 1.60 30.82 2.62
CA ILE A 48 2.51 31.69 3.36
C ILE A 48 1.86 32.32 4.59
N THR A 49 0.52 32.31 4.70
CA THR A 49 -0.18 32.74 5.93
C THR A 49 0.01 31.75 7.07
N GLU A 50 0.29 30.48 6.75
CA GLU A 50 0.56 29.42 7.72
C GLU A 50 2.06 29.26 8.02
N THR A 51 2.94 29.65 7.09
CA THR A 51 4.40 29.53 7.23
C THR A 51 5.07 30.86 7.59
N GLU A 52 5.33 31.73 6.61
CA GLU A 52 6.12 32.96 6.75
C GLU A 52 5.42 34.05 7.57
N TYR A 53 4.08 34.12 7.52
CA TYR A 53 3.29 35.17 8.16
C TYR A 53 2.38 34.67 9.29
N ASN A 54 2.69 33.49 9.85
CA ASN A 54 1.87 32.85 10.89
C ASN A 54 1.60 33.71 12.14
N GLY A 55 2.56 34.55 12.53
CA GLY A 55 2.47 35.45 13.68
C GLY A 55 1.46 36.59 13.49
N PHE A 56 1.06 36.90 12.26
CA PHE A 56 0.12 37.97 11.93
C PHE A 56 -1.32 37.48 11.73
N PHE A 57 -1.49 36.23 11.27
CA PHE A 57 -2.80 35.68 10.89
C PHE A 57 -3.33 34.61 11.85
N GLY A 58 -2.53 34.21 12.85
CA GLY A 58 -2.87 33.17 13.83
C GLY A 58 -2.84 31.76 13.21
N LYS A 59 -2.73 30.72 14.04
CA LYS A 59 -2.85 29.33 13.57
C LYS A 59 -4.28 29.09 13.11
N LYS A 60 -4.54 29.12 11.79
CA LYS A 60 -5.80 28.61 11.23
C LYS A 60 -5.93 27.12 11.63
N PRO A 61 -7.11 26.65 12.07
CA PRO A 61 -7.31 25.24 12.36
C PRO A 61 -7.03 24.43 11.07
N VAL A 62 -6.10 23.48 11.16
CA VAL A 62 -5.72 22.65 10.02
C VAL A 62 -6.98 21.88 9.56
N PRO A 63 -7.37 21.96 8.28
CA PRO A 63 -8.54 21.23 7.79
C PRO A 63 -8.35 19.74 8.06
N ALA A 64 -9.37 19.06 8.59
CA ALA A 64 -9.31 17.63 8.93
C ALA A 64 -8.75 16.77 7.78
N ARG A 65 -9.03 17.15 6.53
CA ARG A 65 -8.50 16.51 5.32
C ARG A 65 -6.98 16.56 5.20
N ARG A 66 -6.32 17.69 5.53
CA ARG A 66 -4.84 17.78 5.53
C ARG A 66 -4.19 16.95 6.64
N LEU A 67 -4.83 16.87 7.82
CA LEU A 67 -4.37 15.98 8.90
C LEU A 67 -4.50 14.50 8.51
N LEU A 68 -5.61 14.14 7.86
CA LEU A 68 -5.84 12.82 7.28
C LEU A 68 -4.84 12.49 6.17
N ASP A 69 -4.54 13.41 5.26
CA ASP A 69 -3.56 13.21 4.18
C ASP A 69 -2.13 13.04 4.73
N GLN A 70 -1.76 13.80 5.77
CA GLN A 70 -0.47 13.67 6.47
C GLN A 70 -0.35 12.36 7.27
N ALA A 71 -1.43 11.92 7.92
CA ALA A 71 -1.50 10.63 8.60
C ALA A 71 -1.46 9.47 7.59
N ALA A 72 -2.20 9.57 6.50
CA ALA A 72 -2.22 8.58 5.42
C ALA A 72 -0.86 8.47 4.71
N ALA A 73 -0.13 9.57 4.54
CA ALA A 73 1.22 9.54 3.98
C ALA A 73 2.22 8.77 4.86
N LYS A 74 2.05 8.80 6.19
CA LYS A 74 2.84 8.00 7.14
C LYS A 74 2.47 6.51 7.13
N VAL A 75 1.19 6.19 6.94
CA VAL A 75 0.68 4.79 6.86
C VAL A 75 1.00 4.14 5.51
N ARG A 76 1.11 4.90 4.42
CA ARG A 76 1.48 4.40 3.07
C ARG A 76 2.87 3.75 2.99
N GLY A 77 3.69 3.83 4.03
CA GLY A 77 4.97 3.11 4.12
C GLY A 77 4.84 1.60 4.32
N ASP A 78 3.69 1.11 4.82
CA ASP A 78 3.53 -0.28 5.28
C ASP A 78 2.52 -1.12 4.48
N VAL A 79 1.94 -0.60 3.38
CA VAL A 79 0.97 -1.35 2.55
C VAL A 79 1.63 -1.83 1.24
N PRO A 80 1.53 -3.12 0.86
CA PRO A 80 2.04 -3.60 -0.42
C PRO A 80 1.26 -2.95 -1.58
N ARG A 81 1.95 -2.12 -2.39
CA ARG A 81 1.37 -1.47 -3.59
C ARG A 81 0.96 -2.52 -4.63
N GLY A 82 -0.35 -2.73 -4.80
CA GLY A 82 -0.91 -3.26 -6.03
C GLY A 82 -0.85 -2.21 -7.12
N ALA A 83 -0.34 -2.57 -8.31
CA ALA A 83 -0.29 -1.70 -9.48
C ALA A 83 -1.70 -1.22 -9.88
N SER A 84 -2.04 -0.04 -9.39
CA SER A 84 -3.09 0.83 -9.86
C SER A 84 -2.50 2.22 -9.72
N THR A 85 -2.51 2.95 -10.83
CA THR A 85 -2.25 4.38 -10.99
C THR A 85 -1.58 5.04 -9.79
N GLU A 86 -0.28 5.35 -9.91
CA GLU A 86 0.34 6.28 -8.96
C GLU A 86 -0.59 7.49 -8.80
N PRO A 87 -1.15 7.75 -7.60
CA PRO A 87 -1.68 9.06 -7.35
C PRO A 87 -0.48 9.97 -7.49
N CYS A 88 -0.54 10.90 -8.45
CA CYS A 88 0.42 11.99 -8.53
C CYS A 88 0.68 12.52 -7.10
N PRO A 89 1.93 12.93 -6.76
CA PRO A 89 2.14 13.74 -5.56
C PRO A 89 1.09 14.85 -5.57
N PRO A 90 0.55 15.30 -4.40
CA PRO A 90 -0.48 16.33 -4.36
C PRO A 90 -0.05 17.43 -5.31
N THR A 91 -0.70 17.45 -6.48
CA THR A 91 -0.26 18.26 -7.61
C THR A 91 -0.30 19.70 -7.14
N ALA A 92 0.52 20.57 -7.73
CA ALA A 92 0.58 21.98 -7.36
C ALA A 92 -0.79 22.65 -7.62
N ALA A 93 -1.76 22.39 -6.76
CA ALA A 93 -3.18 22.61 -6.95
C ALA A 93 -3.45 24.09 -6.84
N LYS A 94 -2.79 24.77 -5.89
CA LYS A 94 -2.81 26.24 -5.80
C LYS A 94 -2.15 26.84 -7.03
N VAL A 95 -0.94 26.42 -7.39
CA VAL A 95 -0.21 26.99 -8.53
C VAL A 95 -1.00 26.86 -9.82
N ASN A 96 -1.50 25.65 -10.12
CA ASN A 96 -2.29 25.38 -11.32
C ASN A 96 -3.59 26.18 -11.33
N LEU A 97 -4.31 26.21 -10.21
CA LEU A 97 -5.60 26.89 -10.11
C LEU A 97 -5.47 28.41 -10.30
N VAL A 98 -4.44 29.03 -9.71
CA VAL A 98 -4.15 30.46 -9.92
C VAL A 98 -3.71 30.72 -11.36
N CYS A 99 -2.84 29.87 -11.92
CA CYS A 99 -2.42 29.99 -13.32
C CYS A 99 -3.61 29.86 -14.28
N ASP A 100 -4.52 28.91 -14.06
CA ASP A 100 -5.71 28.71 -14.90
C ASP A 100 -6.68 29.90 -14.81
N ALA A 101 -6.88 30.46 -13.61
CA ALA A 101 -7.69 31.66 -13.43
C ALA A 101 -7.09 32.89 -14.14
N LEU A 102 -5.77 33.06 -14.04
CA LEU A 102 -5.04 34.13 -14.73
C LEU A 102 -5.08 33.94 -16.25
N LEU A 103 -4.85 32.73 -16.75
CA LEU A 103 -4.96 32.39 -18.17
C LEU A 103 -6.35 32.71 -18.72
N LYS A 104 -7.42 32.35 -17.99
CA LYS A 104 -8.80 32.65 -18.39
C LYS A 104 -9.05 34.16 -18.54
N ALA A 105 -8.44 34.99 -17.69
CA ALA A 105 -8.56 36.44 -17.76
C ALA A 105 -7.69 37.08 -18.86
N MET A 106 -6.51 36.51 -19.16
CA MET A 106 -5.53 37.10 -20.09
C MET A 106 -5.68 36.63 -21.55
N LEU A 107 -6.21 35.43 -21.79
CA LEU A 107 -6.36 34.85 -23.13
C LEU A 107 -7.26 35.64 -24.11
N PRO A 108 -8.21 36.50 -23.70
CA PRO A 108 -8.90 37.39 -24.64
C PRO A 108 -7.98 38.43 -25.29
N GLU A 109 -6.98 38.95 -24.54
CA GLU A 109 -6.03 39.99 -24.98
C GLU A 109 -4.60 39.42 -25.16
N LYS A 110 -4.47 38.36 -25.97
CA LYS A 110 -3.23 37.56 -26.12
C LYS A 110 -1.98 38.38 -26.46
N SER A 111 -2.09 39.37 -27.34
CA SER A 111 -0.95 40.20 -27.79
C SER A 111 -0.38 41.07 -26.67
N ARG A 112 -1.27 41.56 -25.78
CA ARG A 112 -0.90 42.39 -24.65
C ARG A 112 -0.27 41.54 -23.55
N PHE A 113 -0.91 40.43 -23.19
CA PHE A 113 -0.51 39.60 -22.04
C PHE A 113 0.37 38.40 -22.41
N ILE A 114 1.06 38.43 -23.55
CA ILE A 114 1.85 37.28 -24.03
C ILE A 114 2.87 36.77 -23.00
N LEU A 115 3.60 37.68 -22.34
CA LEU A 115 4.64 37.32 -21.37
C LEU A 115 4.07 36.61 -20.12
N PRO A 116 3.08 37.18 -19.40
CA PRO A 116 2.51 36.49 -18.25
C PRO A 116 1.76 35.21 -18.63
N ILE A 117 1.15 35.13 -19.82
CA ILE A 117 0.55 33.89 -20.34
C ILE A 117 1.61 32.79 -20.47
N LEU A 118 2.75 33.10 -21.08
CA LEU A 118 3.86 32.15 -21.23
C LEU A 118 4.41 31.72 -19.86
N THR A 119 4.55 32.66 -18.91
CA THR A 119 4.98 32.33 -17.53
C THR A 119 3.99 31.39 -16.86
N CYS A 120 2.68 31.57 -17.03
CA CYS A 120 1.68 30.63 -16.50
C CYS A 120 1.87 29.22 -17.07
N TYR A 121 2.02 29.08 -18.40
CA TYR A 121 2.25 27.76 -19.00
C TYR A 121 3.54 27.09 -18.53
N VAL A 122 4.61 27.86 -18.32
CA VAL A 122 5.87 27.35 -17.75
C VAL A 122 5.68 26.91 -16.30
N LYS A 123 4.98 27.70 -15.49
CA LYS A 123 4.83 27.49 -14.04
C LYS A 123 3.85 26.39 -13.63
N LYS A 124 2.91 26.02 -14.50
CA LYS A 124 2.02 24.88 -14.24
C LYS A 124 2.80 23.58 -14.01
N CYS A 125 2.19 22.66 -13.28
CA CYS A 125 2.74 21.33 -13.00
C CYS A 125 1.68 20.26 -13.30
N PRO A 126 1.82 19.49 -14.39
CA PRO A 126 2.93 19.50 -15.36
C PRO A 126 2.99 20.79 -16.19
N SER A 127 4.19 21.13 -16.66
CA SER A 127 4.43 22.34 -17.46
C SER A 127 3.79 22.21 -18.85
N GLU A 128 3.09 23.25 -19.32
CA GLU A 128 2.28 23.24 -20.55
C GLU A 128 2.88 24.14 -21.65
N VAL A 129 4.21 24.21 -21.74
CA VAL A 129 4.94 25.14 -22.64
C VAL A 129 4.59 24.93 -24.12
N GLU A 130 4.21 23.71 -24.51
CA GLU A 130 3.71 23.40 -25.87
C GLU A 130 2.59 24.34 -26.31
N LYS A 131 1.61 24.59 -25.43
CA LYS A 131 0.49 25.51 -25.71
C LYS A 131 0.99 26.94 -25.90
N GLY A 132 2.02 27.33 -25.15
CA GLY A 132 2.70 28.61 -25.29
C GLY A 132 3.43 28.76 -26.62
N LEU A 133 4.14 27.72 -27.07
CA LEU A 133 4.83 27.72 -28.36
C LEU A 133 3.85 27.74 -29.54
N LEU A 134 2.77 26.98 -29.49
CA LEU A 134 1.70 27.02 -30.50
C LEU A 134 1.09 28.41 -30.60
N LEU A 135 0.87 29.07 -29.46
CA LEU A 135 0.39 30.46 -29.44
C LEU A 135 1.39 31.41 -30.11
N LEU A 136 2.69 31.24 -29.86
CA LEU A 136 3.73 32.04 -30.51
C LEU A 136 3.81 31.78 -32.01
N LYS A 137 3.62 30.53 -32.45
CA LYS A 137 3.55 30.15 -33.87
C LYS A 137 2.44 30.92 -34.59
N ASP A 138 1.26 31.05 -33.97
CA ASP A 138 0.15 31.83 -34.54
C ASP A 138 0.53 33.30 -34.77
N PHE A 139 1.30 33.91 -33.87
CA PHE A 139 1.80 35.28 -34.04
C PHE A 139 2.83 35.38 -35.17
N ARG A 140 3.72 34.39 -35.30
CA ARG A 140 4.67 34.31 -36.41
C ARG A 140 3.95 34.19 -37.75
N GLY A 141 2.94 33.33 -37.85
CA GLY A 141 2.14 33.14 -39.07
C GLY A 141 1.36 34.40 -39.48
N LYS A 142 0.96 35.23 -38.52
CA LYS A 142 0.31 36.54 -38.76
C LYS A 142 1.29 37.68 -39.09
N GLY A 143 2.60 37.40 -39.15
CA GLY A 143 3.63 38.39 -39.44
C GLY A 143 4.07 39.25 -38.25
N ASP A 144 3.62 38.96 -37.02
CA ASP A 144 4.05 39.69 -35.81
C ASP A 144 5.39 39.13 -35.28
N ALA A 145 6.46 39.45 -35.99
CA ALA A 145 7.83 39.04 -35.64
C ALA A 145 8.31 39.64 -34.31
N SER A 146 7.73 40.76 -33.87
CA SER A 146 8.08 41.45 -32.62
C SER A 146 7.60 40.65 -31.41
N THR A 147 6.30 40.29 -31.39
CA THR A 147 5.72 39.48 -30.30
C THR A 147 6.33 38.09 -30.24
N TRP A 148 6.57 37.47 -31.40
CA TRP A 148 7.30 36.21 -31.52
C TRP A 148 8.68 36.27 -30.83
N SER A 149 9.52 37.22 -31.25
CA SER A 149 10.89 37.34 -30.74
C SER A 149 10.92 37.68 -29.24
N ARG A 150 9.96 38.49 -28.78
CA ARG A 150 9.81 38.84 -27.37
C ARG A 150 9.38 37.65 -26.51
N GLY A 151 8.41 36.86 -26.98
CA GLY A 151 7.94 35.66 -26.28
C GLY A 151 9.01 34.56 -26.20
N LEU A 152 9.78 34.36 -27.26
CA LEU A 152 10.89 33.39 -27.25
C LEU A 152 12.00 33.78 -26.28
N ARG A 153 12.46 35.03 -26.32
CA ARG A 153 13.43 35.52 -25.34
C ARG A 153 12.93 35.34 -23.92
N HIS A 154 11.63 35.51 -23.71
CA HIS A 154 11.02 35.28 -22.41
C HIS A 154 11.08 33.81 -21.98
N LEU A 155 10.75 32.86 -22.87
CA LEU A 155 10.84 31.43 -22.57
C LEU A 155 12.28 30.96 -22.30
N GLN A 156 13.27 31.56 -22.97
CA GLN A 156 14.70 31.28 -22.76
C GLN A 156 15.18 31.62 -21.33
N TYR A 157 14.48 32.48 -20.58
CA TYR A 157 14.80 32.70 -19.17
C TYR A 157 14.44 31.51 -18.26
N TYR A 158 13.49 30.66 -18.68
CA TYR A 158 12.99 29.55 -17.88
C TYR A 158 13.46 28.18 -18.36
N LEU A 159 13.84 28.06 -19.63
CA LEU A 159 14.17 26.80 -20.28
C LEU A 159 15.49 26.87 -21.03
N SER A 160 16.24 25.77 -21.02
CA SER A 160 17.46 25.65 -21.82
C SER A 160 17.14 25.57 -23.32
N PRO A 161 18.09 25.95 -24.20
CA PRO A 161 18.01 25.74 -25.65
C PRO A 161 17.53 24.33 -26.05
N VAL A 162 18.13 23.30 -25.46
CA VAL A 162 17.80 21.89 -25.73
C VAL A 162 16.36 21.56 -25.33
N ASN A 163 15.92 22.04 -24.16
CA ASN A 163 14.54 21.80 -23.70
C ASN A 163 13.52 22.53 -24.59
N LEU A 164 13.83 23.74 -25.07
CA LEU A 164 12.96 24.45 -26.02
C LEU A 164 12.84 23.72 -27.35
N PHE A 165 13.95 23.19 -27.87
CA PHE A 165 13.94 22.33 -29.06
C PHE A 165 13.10 21.08 -28.85
N HIS A 166 13.26 20.37 -27.72
CA HIS A 166 12.47 19.19 -27.38
C HIS A 166 10.96 19.49 -27.22
N VAL A 167 10.61 20.62 -26.58
CA VAL A 167 9.19 21.04 -26.45
C VAL A 167 8.62 21.39 -27.82
N ALA A 168 9.41 22.02 -28.71
CA ALA A 168 8.99 22.32 -30.08
C ALA A 168 8.80 21.06 -30.91
N LEU A 169 9.72 20.09 -30.84
CA LEU A 169 9.54 18.76 -31.43
C LEU A 169 8.23 18.10 -30.94
N GLY A 170 7.91 18.26 -29.66
CA GLY A 170 6.67 17.76 -29.05
C GLY A 170 5.38 18.37 -29.60
N THR A 171 5.45 19.41 -30.43
CA THR A 171 4.31 19.96 -31.19
C THR A 171 4.08 19.26 -32.53
N TYR A 172 4.97 18.34 -32.90
CA TYR A 172 5.03 17.61 -34.17
C TYR A 172 5.26 18.50 -35.41
N ASP A 173 5.62 19.76 -35.22
CA ASP A 173 6.00 20.68 -36.29
C ASP A 173 7.53 20.79 -36.37
N LEU A 174 8.11 20.15 -37.40
CA LEU A 174 9.56 20.13 -37.62
C LEU A 174 10.11 21.50 -38.00
N GLU A 175 9.34 22.34 -38.71
CA GLU A 175 9.75 23.70 -39.08
C GLU A 175 9.83 24.60 -37.83
N LEU A 176 8.88 24.43 -36.91
CA LEU A 176 8.91 25.12 -35.63
C LEU A 176 10.11 24.68 -34.79
N ALA A 177 10.42 23.39 -34.77
CA ALA A 177 11.58 22.85 -34.06
C ALA A 177 12.90 23.38 -34.65
N GLU A 178 13.04 23.41 -35.97
CA GLU A 178 14.21 23.99 -36.66
C GLU A 178 14.36 25.49 -36.32
N ALA A 179 13.27 26.25 -36.43
CA ALA A 179 13.27 27.67 -36.08
C ALA A 179 13.65 27.90 -34.61
N MET A 180 13.31 26.99 -33.69
CA MET A 180 13.77 27.07 -32.29
C MET A 180 15.26 26.78 -32.15
N ALA A 181 15.77 25.78 -32.86
CA ALA A 181 17.18 25.40 -32.80
C ALA A 181 18.08 26.53 -33.33
N GLU A 182 17.73 27.12 -34.48
CA GLU A 182 18.44 28.27 -35.04
C GLU A 182 18.44 29.47 -34.09
N ARG A 183 17.27 29.78 -33.50
CA ARG A 183 17.10 30.93 -32.61
C ARG A 183 17.81 30.78 -31.27
N THR A 184 18.06 29.55 -30.84
CA THR A 184 18.75 29.23 -29.59
C THR A 184 20.23 28.89 -29.80
N GLN A 185 20.72 28.98 -31.05
CA GLN A 185 22.11 28.69 -31.43
C GLN A 185 22.57 27.27 -31.04
N LEU A 186 21.66 26.29 -31.14
CA LEU A 186 22.05 24.88 -31.03
C LEU A 186 22.97 24.50 -32.19
N ASP A 187 23.89 23.55 -31.96
CA ASP A 187 24.81 23.10 -33.00
C ASP A 187 24.01 22.39 -34.12
N PRO A 188 24.06 22.88 -35.38
CA PRO A 188 23.43 22.22 -36.52
C PRO A 188 23.77 20.73 -36.66
N LYS A 189 24.97 20.31 -36.23
CA LYS A 189 25.38 18.90 -36.28
C LYS A 189 24.56 18.00 -35.35
N GLU A 190 23.97 18.56 -34.29
CA GLU A 190 23.18 17.80 -33.33
C GLU A 190 21.72 17.64 -33.75
N TYR A 191 21.08 18.70 -34.27
CA TYR A 191 19.64 18.67 -34.58
C TYR A 191 19.30 18.40 -36.05
N GLN A 192 20.13 18.83 -37.02
CA GLN A 192 19.83 18.65 -38.45
C GLN A 192 19.78 17.18 -38.89
N PRO A 193 20.66 16.27 -38.43
CA PRO A 193 20.52 14.84 -38.73
C PRO A 193 19.21 14.26 -38.19
N CYS A 194 18.82 14.65 -36.97
CA CYS A 194 17.58 14.21 -36.32
C CYS A 194 16.33 14.66 -37.09
N LEU A 195 16.26 15.95 -37.49
CA LEU A 195 15.14 16.47 -38.27
C LEU A 195 15.03 15.81 -39.65
N ARG A 196 16.17 15.53 -40.30
CA ARG A 196 16.19 14.82 -41.59
C ARG A 196 15.71 13.37 -41.46
N GLU A 197 16.14 12.66 -40.43
CA GLU A 197 15.65 11.30 -40.14
C GLU A 197 14.12 11.33 -39.94
N LEU A 198 13.62 12.20 -39.07
CA LEU A 198 12.19 12.33 -38.79
C LEU A 198 11.39 12.74 -40.03
N GLY A 199 11.90 13.69 -40.83
CA GLY A 199 11.26 14.12 -42.07
C GLY A 199 11.19 13.01 -43.13
N SER A 200 12.21 12.15 -43.20
CA SER A 200 12.25 11.05 -44.18
C SER A 200 11.23 9.94 -43.92
N LEU A 201 10.63 9.90 -42.73
CA LEU A 201 9.60 8.92 -42.36
C LEU A 201 8.23 9.20 -43.01
N VAL A 202 8.00 10.42 -43.51
CA VAL A 202 6.77 10.80 -44.20
C VAL A 202 7.11 11.02 -45.66
N GLY A 203 6.69 10.10 -46.52
CA GLY A 203 6.99 10.13 -47.95
C GLY A 203 5.74 10.24 -48.81
N ASP A 204 5.94 10.47 -50.12
CA ASP A 204 4.86 10.40 -51.13
C ASP A 204 4.55 8.93 -51.54
N GLY A 205 4.70 8.01 -50.59
CA GLY A 205 4.53 6.58 -50.81
C GLY A 205 3.07 6.17 -51.07
N VAL A 206 2.87 4.91 -51.46
CA VAL A 206 1.55 4.30 -51.70
C VAL A 206 0.77 4.08 -50.39
N CYS A 207 1.44 4.12 -49.23
CA CYS A 207 0.83 3.95 -47.92
C CYS A 207 -0.06 5.16 -47.55
N SER A 208 -1.04 4.92 -46.67
CA SER A 208 -1.87 6.01 -46.15
C SER A 208 -1.01 6.99 -45.37
N ARG A 209 -0.96 8.25 -45.84
CA ARG A 209 -0.19 9.35 -45.24
C ARG A 209 -0.40 9.49 -43.74
N ASP A 210 -1.59 9.19 -43.25
CA ASP A 210 -1.93 9.26 -41.82
C ASP A 210 -1.16 8.25 -40.97
N VAL A 211 -0.84 7.08 -41.52
CA VAL A 211 -0.10 6.00 -40.85
C VAL A 211 1.38 6.36 -40.70
N GLU A 212 1.97 6.94 -41.75
CA GLU A 212 3.36 7.42 -41.74
C GLU A 212 3.54 8.60 -40.79
N VAL A 213 2.59 9.54 -40.77
CA VAL A 213 2.57 10.66 -39.82
C VAL A 213 2.44 10.14 -38.38
N ALA A 214 1.58 9.15 -38.13
CA ALA A 214 1.47 8.52 -36.81
C ALA A 214 2.79 7.88 -36.38
N TYR A 215 3.51 7.20 -37.29
CA TYR A 215 4.82 6.63 -36.99
C TYR A 215 5.87 7.71 -36.69
N GLN A 216 5.90 8.79 -37.45
CA GLN A 216 6.75 9.94 -37.18
C GLN A 216 6.49 10.53 -35.78
N HIS A 217 5.22 10.72 -35.42
CA HIS A 217 4.84 11.20 -34.09
C HIS A 217 5.26 10.24 -32.98
N ALA A 218 5.11 8.92 -33.19
CA ALA A 218 5.59 7.91 -32.26
C ALA A 218 7.10 8.02 -32.04
N ARG A 219 7.88 8.17 -33.11
CA ARG A 219 9.34 8.31 -33.05
C ARG A 219 9.75 9.56 -32.27
N ILE A 220 9.08 10.69 -32.52
CA ILE A 220 9.27 11.94 -31.78
C ILE A 220 8.97 11.72 -30.29
N ASP A 221 7.83 11.12 -29.95
CA ASP A 221 7.47 10.88 -28.55
C ASP A 221 8.42 9.89 -27.84
N LEU A 222 8.97 8.90 -28.55
CA LEU A 222 10.00 8.01 -28.02
C LEU A 222 11.30 8.76 -27.70
N LEU A 223 11.75 9.65 -28.60
CA LEU A 223 12.91 10.52 -28.38
C LEU A 223 12.70 11.45 -27.17
N LEU A 224 11.48 11.97 -27.01
CA LEU A 224 11.09 12.85 -25.92
C LEU A 224 10.73 12.09 -24.62
N GLN A 225 10.85 10.76 -24.61
CA GLN A 225 10.50 9.88 -23.48
C GLN A 225 9.03 9.99 -23.03
N ARG A 226 8.14 10.34 -23.95
CA ARG A 226 6.68 10.45 -23.74
C ARG A 226 6.00 9.14 -24.09
N TYR A 227 6.37 8.09 -23.37
CA TYR A 227 6.04 6.72 -23.75
C TYR A 227 4.54 6.42 -23.88
N SER A 228 3.68 7.07 -23.09
CA SER A 228 2.23 6.93 -23.18
C SER A 228 1.63 7.48 -24.48
N LYS A 229 2.13 8.64 -24.94
CA LYS A 229 1.74 9.21 -26.25
C LYS A 229 2.36 8.41 -27.40
N ALA A 230 3.63 8.02 -27.26
CA ALA A 230 4.31 7.18 -28.25
C ALA A 230 3.53 5.88 -28.51
N LEU A 231 3.03 5.24 -27.45
CA LEU A 231 2.25 4.01 -27.55
C LEU A 231 0.96 4.19 -28.38
N LYS A 232 0.23 5.30 -28.16
CA LYS A 232 -0.97 5.64 -28.94
C LYS A 232 -0.64 5.87 -30.41
N ASN A 233 0.44 6.59 -30.68
CA ASN A 233 0.89 6.87 -32.04
C ASN A 233 1.40 5.60 -32.76
N LEU A 234 2.09 4.70 -32.05
CA LEU A 234 2.49 3.39 -32.59
C LEU A 234 1.28 2.51 -32.93
N HIS A 235 0.24 2.53 -32.10
CA HIS A 235 -1.00 1.83 -32.41
C HIS A 235 -1.65 2.36 -33.71
N LEU A 236 -1.65 3.68 -33.91
CA LEU A 236 -2.16 4.31 -35.13
C LEU A 236 -1.28 4.04 -36.37
N SER A 237 0.02 3.80 -36.20
CA SER A 237 0.94 3.44 -37.29
C SER A 237 0.72 2.01 -37.86
N GLY A 238 -0.25 1.26 -37.33
CA GLY A 238 -0.67 -0.01 -37.89
C GLY A 238 0.26 -1.20 -37.59
N ALA A 239 -0.04 -2.33 -38.23
CA ALA A 239 0.56 -3.63 -37.88
C ALA A 239 2.05 -3.77 -38.25
N ALA A 240 2.57 -2.94 -39.15
CA ALA A 240 3.98 -2.99 -39.58
C ALA A 240 4.95 -2.71 -38.40
N HIS A 241 4.51 -1.96 -37.40
CA HIS A 241 5.31 -1.58 -36.23
C HIS A 241 4.95 -2.36 -34.96
N TRP A 242 4.26 -3.51 -35.10
CA TRP A 242 3.79 -4.32 -33.98
C TRP A 242 4.92 -4.78 -33.05
N GLU A 243 6.02 -5.28 -33.60
CA GLU A 243 7.16 -5.76 -32.81
C GLU A 243 7.81 -4.62 -32.01
N GLU A 244 7.90 -3.43 -32.61
CA GLU A 244 8.41 -2.22 -31.95
C GLU A 244 7.48 -1.80 -30.80
N LEU A 245 6.17 -1.79 -31.03
CA LEU A 245 5.15 -1.52 -30.01
C LEU A 245 5.27 -2.51 -28.83
N CYS A 246 5.36 -3.81 -29.10
CA CYS A 246 5.58 -4.83 -28.08
C CYS A 246 6.90 -4.63 -27.32
N GLY A 247 7.96 -4.23 -28.01
CA GLY A 247 9.25 -3.89 -27.41
C GLY A 247 9.17 -2.69 -26.45
N VAL A 248 8.47 -1.63 -26.84
CA VAL A 248 8.25 -0.44 -26.01
C VAL A 248 7.41 -0.78 -24.78
N ILE A 249 6.33 -1.53 -24.94
CA ILE A 249 5.48 -1.97 -23.83
C ILE A 249 6.29 -2.77 -22.80
N LYS A 250 7.10 -3.75 -23.24
CA LYS A 250 7.92 -4.56 -22.34
C LYS A 250 8.97 -3.73 -21.59
N LYS A 251 9.68 -2.85 -22.30
CA LYS A 251 10.76 -2.03 -21.72
C LYS A 251 10.22 -1.01 -20.71
N GLN A 252 9.12 -0.33 -21.04
CA GLN A 252 8.54 0.74 -20.24
C GLN A 252 7.43 0.28 -19.28
N LYS A 253 7.06 -1.01 -19.32
CA LYS A 253 6.01 -1.63 -18.50
C LYS A 253 4.62 -1.00 -18.65
N LEU A 254 4.30 -0.51 -19.86
CA LEU A 254 3.03 0.18 -20.18
C LEU A 254 1.89 -0.77 -20.57
N PHE A 255 1.77 -1.91 -19.89
CA PHE A 255 0.80 -2.95 -20.26
C PHE A 255 -0.66 -2.51 -20.09
N SER A 256 -0.98 -1.79 -19.00
CA SER A 256 -2.36 -1.34 -18.75
C SER A 256 -2.84 -0.35 -19.80
N GLU A 257 -2.02 0.67 -20.10
CA GLU A 257 -2.33 1.66 -21.13
C GLU A 257 -2.43 1.02 -22.52
N ALA A 258 -1.59 0.03 -22.82
CA ALA A 258 -1.65 -0.70 -24.08
C ALA A 258 -2.98 -1.44 -24.24
N LEU A 259 -3.43 -2.17 -23.21
CA LEU A 259 -4.66 -2.94 -23.27
C LEU A 259 -5.92 -2.07 -23.37
N GLU A 260 -5.88 -0.80 -22.98
CA GLU A 260 -6.98 0.15 -23.20
C GLU A 260 -7.15 0.53 -24.68
N LEU A 261 -6.11 0.36 -25.50
CA LEU A 261 -6.15 0.68 -26.93
C LEU A 261 -6.73 -0.46 -27.79
N PHE A 262 -6.76 -1.69 -27.27
CA PHE A 262 -7.23 -2.86 -28.02
C PHE A 262 -8.56 -3.36 -27.50
N THR A 263 -9.44 -3.73 -28.42
CA THR A 263 -10.71 -4.36 -28.06
C THR A 263 -10.45 -5.72 -27.42
N PRO A 264 -11.14 -6.07 -26.30
CA PRO A 264 -11.04 -7.39 -25.70
C PRO A 264 -11.33 -8.51 -26.72
N ARG A 265 -10.67 -9.66 -26.57
CA ARG A 265 -10.78 -10.85 -27.45
C ARG A 265 -10.20 -10.70 -28.87
N THR A 266 -9.41 -9.65 -29.12
CA THR A 266 -8.57 -9.58 -30.33
C THR A 266 -7.26 -10.36 -30.12
N LEU A 267 -6.64 -10.85 -31.20
CA LEU A 267 -5.34 -11.53 -31.16
C LEU A 267 -4.26 -10.65 -30.49
N GLN A 268 -4.27 -9.36 -30.83
CA GLN A 268 -3.38 -8.35 -30.24
C GLN A 268 -3.57 -8.20 -28.73
N PHE A 269 -4.82 -8.15 -28.26
CA PHE A 269 -5.14 -8.09 -26.83
C PHE A 269 -4.65 -9.34 -26.08
N SER A 270 -4.84 -10.52 -26.67
CA SER A 270 -4.36 -11.80 -26.12
C SER A 270 -2.83 -11.80 -26.01
N GLU A 271 -2.12 -11.41 -27.07
CA GLU A 271 -0.65 -11.42 -27.08
C GLU A 271 -0.06 -10.45 -26.04
N ILE A 272 -0.55 -9.20 -25.97
CA ILE A 272 -0.12 -8.23 -24.96
C ILE A 272 -0.41 -8.74 -23.54
N SER A 273 -1.58 -9.37 -23.34
CA SER A 273 -1.94 -9.95 -22.05
C SER A 273 -0.99 -11.07 -21.63
N ARG A 274 -0.57 -11.93 -22.57
CA ARG A 274 0.44 -12.97 -22.31
C ARG A 274 1.77 -12.35 -21.89
N LEU A 275 2.24 -11.33 -22.61
CA LEU A 275 3.47 -10.62 -22.26
C LEU A 275 3.39 -9.94 -20.88
N TRP A 276 2.23 -9.38 -20.54
CA TRP A 276 2.01 -8.78 -19.23
C TRP A 276 2.03 -9.83 -18.12
N ALA A 277 1.37 -10.96 -18.33
CA ALA A 277 1.33 -12.04 -17.36
C ALA A 277 2.71 -12.70 -17.14
N GLU A 278 3.53 -12.85 -18.20
CA GLU A 278 4.93 -13.27 -18.09
C GLU A 278 5.74 -12.29 -17.24
N ALA A 279 5.59 -10.97 -17.49
CA ALA A 279 6.27 -9.94 -16.70
C ALA A 279 5.82 -9.93 -15.23
N LEU A 280 4.52 -10.14 -14.97
CA LEU A 280 3.98 -10.24 -13.61
C LEU A 280 4.48 -11.49 -12.89
N THR A 281 4.55 -12.62 -13.59
CA THR A 281 5.09 -13.89 -13.08
C THR A 281 6.57 -13.74 -12.72
N ALA A 282 7.38 -13.11 -13.58
CA ALA A 282 8.78 -12.79 -13.29
C ALA A 282 8.93 -11.88 -12.05
N SER A 283 7.96 -10.99 -11.81
CA SER A 283 7.92 -10.13 -10.61
C SER A 283 7.31 -10.79 -9.36
N GLN A 284 7.03 -12.10 -9.38
CA GLN A 284 6.39 -12.86 -8.29
C GLN A 284 4.95 -12.42 -7.96
N ARG A 285 4.27 -11.71 -8.87
CA ARG A 285 2.86 -11.29 -8.71
C ARG A 285 1.92 -12.28 -9.39
N LEU A 286 1.96 -13.54 -8.95
CA LEU A 286 1.29 -14.68 -9.58
C LEU A 286 -0.24 -14.53 -9.67
N ALA A 287 -0.90 -14.05 -8.60
CA ALA A 287 -2.34 -13.85 -8.61
C ALA A 287 -2.77 -12.80 -9.65
N ALA A 288 -2.03 -11.70 -9.76
CA ALA A 288 -2.28 -10.67 -10.78
C ALA A 288 -2.03 -11.19 -12.19
N ALA A 289 -1.01 -12.04 -12.39
CA ALA A 289 -0.77 -12.70 -13.68
C ALA A 289 -1.95 -13.60 -14.06
N GLY A 290 -2.50 -14.36 -13.11
CA GLY A 290 -3.69 -15.19 -13.30
C GLY A 290 -4.91 -14.38 -13.75
N GLU A 291 -5.16 -13.22 -13.13
CA GLU A 291 -6.26 -12.31 -13.51
C GLU A 291 -6.11 -11.77 -14.93
N VAL A 292 -4.89 -11.43 -15.34
CA VAL A 292 -4.61 -10.99 -16.72
C VAL A 292 -4.90 -12.11 -17.72
N HIS A 293 -4.48 -13.34 -17.43
CA HIS A 293 -4.81 -14.50 -18.25
C HIS A 293 -6.31 -14.78 -18.31
N LEU A 294 -7.01 -14.67 -17.16
CA LEU A 294 -8.45 -14.86 -17.08
C LEU A 294 -9.19 -13.84 -17.95
N ARG A 295 -8.82 -12.55 -17.87
CA ARG A 295 -9.39 -11.50 -18.72
C ARG A 295 -9.12 -11.72 -20.21
N ALA A 296 -7.97 -12.30 -20.55
CA ALA A 296 -7.61 -12.63 -21.93
C ALA A 296 -8.28 -13.91 -22.47
N GLY A 297 -8.95 -14.70 -21.61
CA GLY A 297 -9.52 -15.99 -21.99
C GLY A 297 -8.49 -17.13 -22.06
N HIS A 298 -7.30 -16.95 -21.47
CA HIS A 298 -6.27 -18.00 -21.34
C HIS A 298 -6.54 -18.83 -20.09
N TYR A 299 -7.65 -19.58 -20.12
CA TYR A 299 -8.18 -20.22 -18.92
C TYR A 299 -7.22 -21.27 -18.33
N ALA A 300 -6.56 -22.08 -19.16
CA ALA A 300 -5.64 -23.12 -18.66
C ALA A 300 -4.44 -22.49 -17.95
N SER A 301 -3.84 -21.47 -18.56
CA SER A 301 -2.76 -20.67 -17.95
C SER A 301 -3.21 -20.00 -16.64
N ALA A 302 -4.38 -19.36 -16.62
CA ALA A 302 -4.94 -18.72 -15.42
C ALA A 302 -5.16 -19.72 -14.29
N ALA A 303 -5.79 -20.87 -14.58
CA ALA A 303 -6.09 -21.91 -13.61
C ALA A 303 -4.80 -22.47 -12.98
N SER A 304 -3.75 -22.68 -13.78
CA SER A 304 -2.45 -23.14 -13.27
C SER A 304 -1.81 -22.15 -12.28
N LEU A 305 -1.92 -20.85 -12.54
CA LEU A 305 -1.40 -19.80 -11.66
C LEU A 305 -2.22 -19.69 -10.37
N PHE A 306 -3.55 -19.76 -10.46
CA PHE A 306 -4.41 -19.78 -9.27
C PHE A 306 -4.22 -21.03 -8.42
N LEU A 307 -3.94 -22.18 -9.05
CA LEU A 307 -3.56 -23.41 -8.36
C LEU A 307 -2.24 -23.25 -7.60
N SER A 308 -1.21 -22.65 -8.21
CA SER A 308 0.08 -22.41 -7.55
C SER A 308 -0.01 -21.46 -6.36
N THR A 309 -0.96 -20.53 -6.38
CA THR A 309 -1.22 -19.58 -5.28
C THR A 309 -2.25 -20.07 -4.27
N ASN A 310 -2.86 -21.24 -4.49
CA ASN A 310 -3.99 -21.76 -3.71
C ASN A 310 -5.15 -20.75 -3.59
N SER A 311 -5.44 -20.03 -4.68
CA SER A 311 -6.52 -19.06 -4.79
C SER A 311 -7.82 -19.75 -5.21
N CYS A 312 -8.52 -20.36 -4.24
CA CYS A 312 -9.68 -21.21 -4.51
C CYS A 312 -10.78 -20.52 -5.32
N LEU A 313 -11.24 -19.35 -4.88
CA LEU A 313 -12.34 -18.64 -5.54
C LEU A 313 -12.01 -18.24 -6.98
N LEU A 314 -10.78 -17.77 -7.23
CA LEU A 314 -10.33 -17.38 -8.56
C LEU A 314 -10.16 -18.59 -9.48
N TRP A 315 -9.66 -19.71 -8.95
CA TRP A 315 -9.60 -20.97 -9.70
C TRP A 315 -11.00 -21.45 -10.09
N ARG A 316 -11.96 -21.46 -9.16
CA ARG A 316 -13.36 -21.84 -9.42
C ARG A 316 -13.99 -20.96 -10.50
N LEU A 317 -13.86 -19.64 -10.35
CA LEU A 317 -14.32 -18.67 -11.34
C LEU A 317 -13.72 -18.95 -12.72
N THR A 318 -12.43 -19.26 -12.79
CA THR A 318 -11.73 -19.57 -14.05
C THR A 318 -12.29 -20.82 -14.73
N VAL A 319 -12.52 -21.89 -13.96
CA VAL A 319 -13.07 -23.14 -14.50
C VAL A 319 -14.52 -22.95 -14.96
N ASP A 320 -15.35 -22.27 -14.17
CA ASP A 320 -16.77 -22.07 -14.49
C ASP A 320 -16.95 -21.12 -15.69
N THR A 321 -16.09 -20.10 -15.80
CA THR A 321 -16.04 -19.22 -16.99
C THR A 321 -15.53 -19.96 -18.22
N ALA A 322 -14.55 -20.85 -18.09
CA ALA A 322 -14.11 -21.71 -19.18
C ALA A 322 -15.22 -22.63 -19.69
N ARG A 323 -16.01 -23.23 -18.78
CA ARG A 323 -17.15 -24.10 -19.13
C ARG A 323 -18.29 -23.37 -19.82
N SER A 324 -18.57 -22.13 -19.41
CA SER A 324 -19.68 -21.33 -19.95
C SER A 324 -19.34 -20.57 -21.23
N THR A 325 -18.06 -20.43 -21.57
CA THR A 325 -17.64 -19.72 -22.79
C THR A 325 -17.63 -20.69 -23.97
N PRO A 326 -18.44 -20.47 -25.03
CA PRO A 326 -18.35 -21.28 -26.25
C PRO A 326 -16.96 -21.14 -26.88
N ALA A 327 -16.43 -22.23 -27.42
CA ALA A 327 -15.11 -22.26 -28.06
C ALA A 327 -15.09 -21.32 -29.28
N PHE A 328 -14.70 -20.07 -29.07
CA PHE A 328 -14.52 -19.07 -30.10
C PHE A 328 -13.03 -18.73 -30.19
N GLY A 329 -12.37 -19.15 -31.28
CA GLY A 329 -10.95 -18.90 -31.52
C GLY A 329 -9.98 -19.82 -30.77
N GLU A 330 -8.75 -19.36 -30.56
CA GLU A 330 -7.65 -20.05 -29.84
C GLU A 330 -7.81 -20.04 -28.31
N CYS A 331 -9.05 -20.08 -27.80
CA CYS A 331 -9.24 -20.17 -26.35
C CYS A 331 -8.68 -21.50 -25.84
N GLU A 332 -7.73 -21.43 -24.90
CA GLU A 332 -7.20 -22.61 -24.21
C GLU A 332 -8.35 -23.34 -23.52
N GLN A 333 -8.74 -24.49 -24.07
CA GLN A 333 -9.75 -25.34 -23.46
C GLN A 333 -9.16 -26.04 -22.23
N LEU A 334 -9.91 -26.05 -21.13
CA LEU A 334 -9.61 -26.91 -19.99
C LEU A 334 -10.44 -28.20 -20.14
N PRO A 335 -9.80 -29.34 -20.47
CA PRO A 335 -10.51 -30.61 -20.46
C PRO A 335 -10.94 -30.98 -19.04
N GLU A 336 -12.09 -31.63 -18.90
CA GLU A 336 -12.66 -32.00 -17.58
C GLU A 336 -11.73 -32.91 -16.76
N GLU A 337 -10.91 -33.72 -17.42
CA GLU A 337 -9.90 -34.54 -16.74
C GLU A 337 -8.83 -33.67 -16.05
N GLU A 338 -8.42 -32.58 -16.70
CA GLU A 338 -7.45 -31.64 -16.13
C GLU A 338 -8.08 -30.87 -14.99
N VAL A 339 -9.33 -30.43 -15.13
CA VAL A 339 -10.08 -29.77 -14.06
C VAL A 339 -10.14 -30.68 -12.83
N ARG A 340 -10.47 -31.96 -13.01
CA ARG A 340 -10.51 -32.94 -11.90
C ARG A 340 -9.13 -33.10 -11.25
N ARG A 341 -8.06 -33.21 -12.04
CA ARG A 341 -6.68 -33.29 -11.52
C ARG A 341 -6.29 -32.07 -10.69
N GLN A 342 -6.59 -30.88 -11.19
CA GLN A 342 -6.32 -29.62 -10.49
C GLN A 342 -7.17 -29.48 -9.22
N ALA A 343 -8.45 -29.84 -9.28
CA ALA A 343 -9.36 -29.85 -8.13
C ALA A 343 -8.85 -30.76 -7.01
N THR A 344 -8.42 -31.99 -7.33
CA THR A 344 -7.85 -32.92 -6.34
C THR A 344 -6.62 -32.33 -5.66
N ARG A 345 -5.70 -31.74 -6.44
CA ARG A 345 -4.49 -31.11 -5.90
C ARG A 345 -4.83 -29.88 -5.04
N LEU A 346 -5.74 -29.04 -5.49
CA LEU A 346 -6.17 -27.84 -4.77
C LEU A 346 -6.85 -28.20 -3.45
N ALA A 347 -7.74 -29.20 -3.46
CA ALA A 347 -8.43 -29.66 -2.25
C ALA A 347 -7.45 -30.19 -1.20
N LEU A 348 -6.45 -30.99 -1.62
CA LEU A 348 -5.39 -31.48 -0.73
C LEU A 348 -4.52 -30.34 -0.17
N ASN A 349 -4.17 -29.35 -0.99
CA ASN A 349 -3.41 -28.18 -0.55
C ASN A 349 -4.21 -27.31 0.45
N LEU A 350 -5.49 -27.08 0.19
CA LEU A 350 -6.35 -26.31 1.10
C LEU A 350 -6.53 -27.04 2.43
N LYS A 351 -6.66 -28.37 2.40
CA LYS A 351 -6.70 -29.22 3.58
C LYS A 351 -5.43 -29.11 4.42
N SER A 352 -4.24 -29.16 3.80
CA SER A 352 -2.97 -29.02 4.51
C SER A 352 -2.78 -27.63 5.12
N LEU A 353 -3.34 -26.60 4.48
CA LEU A 353 -3.37 -25.21 4.97
C LEU A 353 -4.50 -24.94 5.99
N ARG A 354 -5.26 -25.96 6.41
CA ARG A 354 -6.42 -25.83 7.32
C ARG A 354 -7.56 -24.93 6.80
N ARG A 355 -7.63 -24.68 5.49
CA ARG A 355 -8.68 -23.90 4.81
C ARG A 355 -9.83 -24.81 4.34
N PHE A 356 -10.46 -25.52 5.29
CA PHE A 356 -11.45 -26.54 4.98
C PHE A 356 -12.75 -26.00 4.38
N THR A 357 -13.19 -24.81 4.80
CA THR A 357 -14.39 -24.14 4.26
C THR A 357 -14.29 -23.91 2.75
N GLU A 358 -13.08 -23.69 2.24
CA GLU A 358 -12.82 -23.54 0.81
C GLU A 358 -12.60 -24.87 0.10
N ALA A 359 -12.11 -25.90 0.81
CA ALA A 359 -11.87 -27.23 0.25
C ALA A 359 -13.18 -28.00 0.03
N ILE A 360 -14.16 -27.86 0.92
CA ILE A 360 -15.44 -28.59 0.85
C ILE A 360 -16.17 -28.38 -0.49
N PRO A 361 -16.37 -27.13 -0.99
CA PRO A 361 -16.97 -26.89 -2.30
C PRO A 361 -16.18 -27.51 -3.47
N ILE A 362 -14.86 -27.64 -3.34
CA ILE A 362 -14.05 -28.28 -4.39
C ILE A 362 -14.37 -29.78 -4.47
N TYR A 363 -14.48 -30.45 -3.33
CA TYR A 363 -14.87 -31.85 -3.26
C TYR A 363 -16.30 -32.09 -3.79
N THR A 364 -17.25 -31.22 -3.42
CA THR A 364 -18.64 -31.40 -3.86
C THR A 364 -18.85 -31.03 -5.33
N ASP A 365 -18.42 -29.84 -5.74
CA ASP A 365 -18.87 -29.24 -7.01
C ASP A 365 -18.04 -29.75 -8.19
N TYR A 366 -16.75 -30.05 -7.98
CA TYR A 366 -15.83 -30.42 -9.07
C TYR A 366 -15.42 -31.90 -9.03
N LEU A 367 -15.26 -32.48 -7.84
CA LEU A 367 -14.86 -33.89 -7.70
C LEU A 367 -16.05 -34.84 -7.54
N GLN A 368 -17.23 -34.34 -7.12
CA GLN A 368 -18.39 -35.14 -6.71
C GLN A 368 -18.05 -36.18 -5.61
N ASP A 369 -17.02 -35.91 -4.81
CA ASP A 369 -16.54 -36.77 -3.72
C ASP A 369 -17.12 -36.28 -2.39
N TYR A 370 -18.38 -36.66 -2.13
CA TYR A 370 -19.09 -36.29 -0.90
C TYR A 370 -18.48 -36.95 0.34
N GLU A 371 -17.86 -38.13 0.22
CA GLU A 371 -17.16 -38.77 1.34
C GLU A 371 -15.91 -38.00 1.73
N GLY A 372 -15.11 -37.56 0.74
CA GLY A 372 -13.96 -36.69 0.96
C GLY A 372 -14.36 -35.35 1.56
N ALA A 373 -15.44 -34.73 1.06
CA ALA A 373 -16.00 -33.50 1.61
C ALA A 373 -16.44 -33.68 3.08
N LEU A 374 -17.13 -34.79 3.38
CA LEU A 374 -17.57 -35.13 4.73
C LEU A 374 -16.39 -35.25 5.69
N ARG A 375 -15.35 -36.02 5.32
CA ARG A 375 -14.13 -36.17 6.14
C ARG A 375 -13.45 -34.82 6.38
N ALA A 376 -13.38 -33.97 5.36
CA ALA A 376 -12.81 -32.63 5.50
C ALA A 376 -13.65 -31.74 6.45
N ALA A 377 -14.98 -31.83 6.39
CA ALA A 377 -15.88 -31.08 7.26
C ALA A 377 -15.79 -31.52 8.73
N THR A 378 -15.73 -32.83 8.97
CA THR A 378 -15.60 -33.38 10.33
C THR A 378 -14.23 -33.07 10.95
N GLU A 379 -13.15 -33.10 10.17
CA GLU A 379 -11.80 -32.71 10.63
C GLU A 379 -11.69 -31.24 11.07
N CYS A 380 -12.52 -30.35 10.51
CA CYS A 380 -12.54 -28.93 10.87
C CYS A 380 -13.59 -28.58 11.94
N GLY A 381 -14.40 -29.55 12.38
CA GLY A 381 -15.50 -29.31 13.32
C GLY A 381 -16.69 -28.55 12.70
N LEU A 382 -16.86 -28.59 11.38
CA LEU A 382 -18.02 -28.03 10.67
C LEU A 382 -19.18 -29.05 10.68
N TRP A 383 -19.68 -29.36 11.88
CA TRP A 383 -20.60 -30.49 12.10
C TRP A 383 -21.94 -30.38 11.38
N THR A 384 -22.51 -29.17 11.34
CA THR A 384 -23.77 -28.89 10.63
C THR A 384 -23.63 -29.17 9.14
N GLU A 385 -22.51 -28.76 8.55
CA GLU A 385 -22.19 -29.00 7.15
C GLU A 385 -21.87 -30.48 6.89
N ALA A 386 -21.13 -31.14 7.79
CA ALA A 386 -20.90 -32.58 7.73
C ALA A 386 -22.22 -33.37 7.70
N ARG A 387 -23.20 -33.01 8.54
CA ARG A 387 -24.54 -33.62 8.50
C ARG A 387 -25.29 -33.35 7.21
N ARG A 388 -25.18 -32.14 6.65
CA ARG A 388 -25.79 -31.83 5.35
C ARG A 388 -25.20 -32.70 4.25
N LEU A 389 -23.86 -32.84 4.22
CA LEU A 389 -23.15 -33.68 3.25
C LEU A 389 -23.45 -35.16 3.42
N ALA A 390 -23.65 -35.62 4.66
CA ALA A 390 -24.03 -37.00 4.97
C ALA A 390 -25.34 -37.44 4.30
N LEU A 391 -26.27 -36.51 4.06
CA LEU A 391 -27.53 -36.82 3.36
C LEU A 391 -27.31 -37.17 1.88
N CYS A 392 -26.18 -36.75 1.31
CA CYS A 392 -25.81 -36.98 -0.09
C CYS A 392 -24.95 -38.24 -0.29
N VAL A 393 -24.54 -38.91 0.80
CA VAL A 393 -23.68 -40.11 0.76
C VAL A 393 -24.52 -41.37 0.94
N ASP A 394 -24.19 -42.42 0.18
CA ASP A 394 -24.80 -43.74 0.32
C ASP A 394 -24.35 -44.43 1.62
N GLY A 395 -25.28 -45.08 2.33
CA GLY A 395 -24.98 -45.76 3.60
C GLY A 395 -25.04 -44.85 4.84
N LYS A 396 -26.23 -44.29 5.10
CA LYS A 396 -26.51 -43.33 6.19
C LYS A 396 -26.06 -43.79 7.58
N ASP A 397 -26.16 -45.08 7.87
CA ASP A 397 -25.79 -45.65 9.17
C ASP A 397 -24.26 -45.63 9.38
N LEU A 398 -23.50 -45.93 8.33
CA LEU A 398 -22.03 -45.86 8.36
C LEU A 398 -21.56 -44.40 8.48
N VAL A 399 -22.20 -43.48 7.75
CA VAL A 399 -21.88 -42.06 7.82
C VAL A 399 -22.15 -41.49 9.22
N THR A 400 -23.28 -41.87 9.82
CA THR A 400 -23.63 -41.44 11.18
C THR A 400 -22.62 -41.95 12.20
N SER A 401 -22.10 -43.18 12.03
CA SER A 401 -21.07 -43.73 12.92
C SER A 401 -19.71 -43.04 12.74
N VAL A 402 -19.34 -42.67 11.51
CA VAL A 402 -18.11 -41.89 11.22
C VAL A 402 -18.18 -40.50 11.87
N ILE A 403 -19.30 -39.79 11.74
CA ILE A 403 -19.51 -38.49 12.40
C ILE A 403 -19.43 -38.66 13.91
N LYS A 404 -20.09 -39.69 14.46
CA LYS A 404 -20.05 -39.96 15.91
C LYS A 404 -18.63 -40.21 16.40
N HIS A 405 -17.88 -41.05 15.71
CA HIS A 405 -16.49 -41.37 16.07
C HIS A 405 -15.61 -40.11 16.02
N SER A 406 -15.74 -39.31 14.97
CA SER A 406 -15.02 -38.05 14.81
C SER A 406 -15.38 -37.02 15.89
N ALA A 407 -16.65 -36.89 16.27
CA ALA A 407 -17.09 -35.99 17.32
C ALA A 407 -16.53 -36.39 18.69
N ILE A 408 -16.48 -37.70 18.99
CA ILE A 408 -15.89 -38.21 20.23
C ILE A 408 -14.37 -37.96 20.25
N GLN A 409 -13.67 -38.21 19.14
CA GLN A 409 -12.24 -37.89 19.04
C GLN A 409 -11.96 -36.39 19.22
N ALA A 410 -12.77 -35.52 18.63
CA ALA A 410 -12.67 -34.08 18.79
C ALA A 410 -12.91 -33.66 20.26
N TYR A 411 -13.87 -34.28 20.92
CA TYR A 411 -14.13 -34.09 22.35
C TYR A 411 -12.92 -34.51 23.21
N GLU A 412 -12.34 -35.69 22.97
CA GLU A 412 -11.19 -36.19 23.72
C GLU A 412 -9.97 -35.27 23.53
N HIS A 413 -9.70 -34.85 22.30
CA HIS A 413 -8.62 -33.92 21.98
C HIS A 413 -8.81 -32.56 22.66
N LEU A 414 -10.02 -31.98 22.63
CA LEU A 414 -10.32 -30.73 23.33
C LEU A 414 -10.20 -30.89 24.85
N CYS A 415 -10.65 -32.01 25.41
CA CYS A 415 -10.50 -32.28 26.84
C CYS A 415 -9.04 -32.39 27.28
N GLY A 416 -8.19 -33.01 26.46
CA GLY A 416 -6.73 -33.06 26.69
C GLY A 416 -6.13 -31.66 26.67
N ARG A 417 -6.40 -30.88 25.61
CA ARG A 417 -5.92 -29.50 25.51
C ARG A 417 -6.38 -28.60 26.65
N PHE A 418 -7.63 -28.74 27.10
CA PHE A 418 -8.12 -28.01 28.27
C PHE A 418 -7.40 -28.41 29.54
N ALA A 419 -7.04 -29.69 29.71
CA ALA A 419 -6.26 -30.12 30.86
C ALA A 419 -4.86 -29.50 30.87
N ASP A 420 -4.20 -29.47 29.71
CA ASP A 420 -2.86 -28.91 29.59
C ASP A 420 -2.88 -27.39 29.86
N GLU A 421 -3.82 -26.67 29.24
CA GLU A 421 -3.96 -25.21 29.44
C GLU A 421 -4.39 -24.86 30.87
N GLU A 422 -5.29 -25.64 31.47
CA GLU A 422 -5.69 -25.51 32.88
C GLU A 422 -4.50 -25.72 33.83
N GLN A 423 -3.73 -26.78 33.63
CA GLN A 423 -2.56 -27.07 34.46
C GLN A 423 -1.47 -26.01 34.31
N GLU A 424 -1.21 -25.56 33.09
CA GLU A 424 -0.22 -24.52 32.82
C GLU A 424 -0.65 -23.16 33.37
N PHE A 425 -1.93 -22.80 33.23
CA PHE A 425 -2.52 -21.60 33.84
C PHE A 425 -2.31 -21.59 35.35
N HIS A 426 -2.74 -22.65 36.05
CA HIS A 426 -2.61 -22.74 37.51
C HIS A 426 -1.14 -22.66 37.96
N ARG A 427 -0.24 -23.39 37.30
CA ARG A 427 1.20 -23.36 37.60
C ARG A 427 1.79 -21.96 37.48
N VAL A 428 1.51 -21.26 36.37
CA VAL A 428 2.04 -19.92 36.10
C VAL A 428 1.40 -18.89 37.03
N PHE A 429 0.11 -19.01 37.30
CA PHE A 429 -0.63 -18.12 38.20
C PHE A 429 -0.16 -18.26 39.65
N GLU A 430 0.00 -19.49 40.16
CA GLU A 430 0.57 -19.73 41.50
C GLU A 430 1.99 -19.18 41.63
N ARG A 431 2.83 -19.33 40.58
CA ARG A 431 4.17 -18.76 40.55
C ARG A 431 4.14 -17.23 40.61
N LEU A 432 3.24 -16.60 39.85
CA LEU A 432 3.06 -15.14 39.89
C LEU A 432 2.69 -14.66 41.29
N LEU A 433 1.79 -15.36 41.99
CA LEU A 433 1.41 -15.02 43.36
C LEU A 433 2.60 -15.12 44.32
N LYS A 434 3.43 -16.18 44.21
CA LYS A 434 4.65 -16.34 45.00
C LYS A 434 5.65 -15.20 44.75
N VAL A 435 5.95 -14.89 43.49
CA VAL A 435 6.86 -13.80 43.12
C VAL A 435 6.38 -12.47 43.70
N ARG A 436 5.07 -12.19 43.66
CA ARG A 436 4.50 -10.97 44.25
C ARG A 436 4.57 -10.94 45.77
N ALA A 437 4.37 -12.07 46.43
CA ALA A 437 4.52 -12.18 47.88
C ALA A 437 5.98 -11.93 48.29
N ASP A 438 6.94 -12.51 47.57
CA ASP A 438 8.38 -12.31 47.79
C ASP A 438 8.80 -10.85 47.57
N LEU A 439 8.30 -10.20 46.51
CA LEU A 439 8.55 -8.78 46.25
C LEU A 439 8.00 -7.89 47.37
N ARG A 440 6.78 -8.17 47.87
CA ARG A 440 6.19 -7.43 49.01
C ARG A 440 7.01 -7.64 50.29
N ALA A 441 7.43 -8.87 50.57
CA ALA A 441 8.24 -9.20 51.74
C ALA A 441 9.64 -8.55 51.70
N ASN A 442 10.24 -8.43 50.51
CA ASN A 442 11.53 -7.75 50.34
C ASN A 442 11.40 -6.23 50.47
N ALA A 443 10.34 -5.62 49.92
CA ALA A 443 10.07 -4.19 50.09
C ALA A 443 9.91 -3.80 51.59
N THR A 444 9.21 -4.62 52.37
CA THR A 444 9.06 -4.38 53.83
C THR A 444 10.37 -4.55 54.62
N LYS A 445 11.39 -5.23 54.07
CA LYS A 445 12.70 -5.38 54.72
C LYS A 445 13.60 -4.17 54.44
N ASP A 446 13.51 -3.56 53.26
CA ASP A 446 14.24 -2.34 52.91
C ASP A 446 13.70 -1.12 53.66
N GLU A 447 12.41 -1.06 54.01
CA GLU A 447 11.85 0.04 54.84
C GLU A 447 12.38 0.06 56.30
N LEU A 448 12.99 -1.03 56.78
CA LEU A 448 13.59 -1.12 58.12
C LEU A 448 15.12 -0.89 58.12
N GLY A 449 15.73 -0.70 56.94
CA GLY A 449 17.17 -0.43 56.76
C GLY A 449 17.38 0.87 55.99
N GLY A 450 17.94 1.88 56.66
CA GLY A 450 18.04 3.25 56.14
C GLY A 450 18.66 3.41 54.74
N GLU A 451 18.05 4.33 53.99
CA GLU A 451 18.55 5.05 52.81
C GLU A 451 19.46 4.28 51.84
N VAL A 452 18.84 3.59 50.88
CA VAL A 452 19.44 3.39 49.55
C VAL A 452 18.42 3.82 48.51
N PHE A 453 18.64 5.00 47.95
CA PHE A 453 17.97 5.49 46.74
C PHE A 453 18.40 4.56 45.59
N ASP A 454 17.63 3.50 45.30
CA ASP A 454 17.92 2.61 44.17
C ASP A 454 17.54 3.33 42.87
N ASP A 455 18.58 3.88 42.25
CA ASP A 455 18.57 4.56 40.96
C ASP A 455 18.21 3.55 39.84
N ALA A 456 16.91 3.35 39.66
CA ALA A 456 16.34 2.54 38.59
C ALA A 456 16.71 3.05 37.17
N GLU A 457 17.35 4.22 37.03
CA GLU A 457 17.81 4.77 35.75
C GLU A 457 19.27 4.43 35.42
N SER A 458 20.13 4.18 36.42
CA SER A 458 21.59 4.08 36.21
C SER A 458 22.04 2.84 35.42
N GLU A 459 21.38 1.70 35.56
CA GLU A 459 21.82 0.46 34.89
C GLU A 459 21.29 0.30 33.45
N LEU A 460 20.31 1.11 33.02
CA LEU A 460 19.85 1.12 31.62
C LEU A 460 20.78 1.92 30.69
N PHE A 461 21.66 2.76 31.26
CA PHE A 461 22.64 3.57 30.52
C PHE A 461 24.12 3.20 30.80
N SER A 462 24.41 2.36 31.80
CA SER A 462 25.79 2.04 32.22
C SER A 462 26.45 0.88 31.46
N GLU A 463 26.60 1.00 30.12
CA GLU A 463 27.58 0.17 29.37
C GLU A 463 28.44 0.98 28.35
N THR A 464 28.47 2.32 28.44
CA THR A 464 29.36 3.16 27.61
C THR A 464 30.68 3.58 28.27
N GLY A 465 31.08 3.00 29.40
CA GLY A 465 32.29 3.43 30.10
C GLY A 465 33.06 2.30 30.78
N SER A 466 33.81 1.51 30.01
CA SER A 466 34.96 0.79 30.55
C SER A 466 36.11 0.86 29.55
N VAL A 467 36.87 1.95 29.63
CA VAL A 467 38.20 2.10 29.04
C VAL A 467 39.23 1.62 30.04
N THR A 468 39.75 0.41 29.83
CA THR A 468 41.08 0.03 30.34
C THR A 468 41.92 -0.50 29.19
N SER A 469 42.89 0.33 28.82
CA SER A 469 44.28 0.00 28.48
C SER A 469 44.56 -1.26 27.65
N GLY A 470 44.85 -1.05 26.37
CA GLY A 470 45.47 -2.04 25.50
C GLY A 470 46.00 -1.40 24.23
N THR A 471 47.27 -1.03 24.24
CA THR A 471 48.05 -0.50 23.11
C THR A 471 47.89 -1.34 21.83
N SER A 472 47.47 -0.71 20.73
CA SER A 472 48.02 -0.98 19.39
C SER A 472 47.56 0.05 18.37
N VAL A 473 48.54 0.56 17.65
CA VAL A 473 48.46 1.51 16.55
C VAL A 473 47.93 0.77 15.31
N SER A 474 46.81 1.20 14.73
CA SER A 474 46.58 1.29 13.27
C SER A 474 45.10 1.52 12.91
N SER A 475 44.90 2.34 11.86
CA SER A 475 43.73 2.37 10.97
C SER A 475 42.45 3.04 11.48
N ARG A 476 42.47 4.38 11.42
CA ARG A 476 41.26 5.21 11.24
C ARG A 476 40.80 5.03 9.80
N ASP A 477 39.78 4.20 9.58
CA ASP A 477 38.78 4.29 8.50
C ASP A 477 38.03 2.95 8.37
N SER A 478 36.86 2.83 9.03
CA SER A 478 35.78 1.85 8.73
C SER A 478 34.70 1.70 9.83
N PHE A 479 34.54 2.67 10.74
CA PHE A 479 33.62 2.51 11.89
C PHE A 479 32.15 2.93 11.64
N PHE A 480 31.81 3.59 10.52
CA PHE A 480 30.45 4.13 10.35
C PHE A 480 29.41 3.16 9.76
N SER A 481 29.80 2.01 9.20
CA SER A 481 28.87 1.14 8.45
C SER A 481 28.40 -0.12 9.20
N LYS A 482 28.79 -0.33 10.47
CA LYS A 482 28.39 -1.51 11.29
C LYS A 482 27.49 -1.18 12.50
N ALA A 483 27.17 0.09 12.73
CA ALA A 483 26.44 0.54 13.92
C ALA A 483 24.94 0.16 13.92
N SER A 484 24.27 0.09 12.76
CA SER A 484 22.82 -0.15 12.71
C SER A 484 22.41 -1.61 13.02
N GLY A 485 23.26 -2.58 12.69
CA GLY A 485 22.99 -4.01 12.90
C GLY A 485 23.22 -4.48 14.34
N ARG A 486 24.16 -3.86 15.06
CA ARG A 486 24.44 -4.16 16.48
C ARG A 486 23.36 -3.63 17.42
N SER A 487 22.83 -2.42 17.15
CA SER A 487 21.70 -1.86 17.90
C SER A 487 20.45 -2.75 17.82
N ARG A 488 20.10 -3.27 16.64
CA ARG A 488 18.93 -4.15 16.46
C ARG A 488 19.12 -5.54 17.11
N LYS A 489 20.34 -6.10 17.08
CA LYS A 489 20.67 -7.37 17.77
C LYS A 489 20.72 -7.20 19.29
N ASN A 490 21.28 -6.10 19.80
CA ASN A 490 21.28 -5.79 21.23
C ASN A 490 19.88 -5.48 21.75
N ARG A 491 19.05 -4.75 20.98
CA ARG A 491 17.63 -4.53 21.31
C ARG A 491 16.87 -5.84 21.37
N ARG A 492 17.05 -6.75 20.39
CA ARG A 492 16.48 -8.11 20.43
C ARG A 492 16.98 -8.93 21.63
N LYS A 493 18.25 -8.78 22.03
CA LYS A 493 18.83 -9.47 23.19
C LYS A 493 18.27 -8.90 24.51
N GLN A 494 18.09 -7.60 24.60
CA GLN A 494 17.44 -6.91 25.73
C GLN A 494 15.94 -7.25 25.81
N ASP A 495 15.22 -7.25 24.69
CA ASP A 495 13.81 -7.65 24.64
C ASP A 495 13.63 -9.12 25.02
N ARG A 496 14.55 -10.01 24.63
CA ARG A 496 14.54 -11.42 25.09
C ARG A 496 14.74 -11.58 26.60
N LYS A 497 15.49 -10.67 27.24
CA LYS A 497 15.66 -10.67 28.70
C LYS A 497 14.39 -10.20 29.45
N LYS A 498 13.59 -9.31 28.83
CA LYS A 498 12.31 -8.83 29.40
C LYS A 498 11.25 -9.92 29.55
N TRP A 499 11.28 -10.94 28.69
CA TRP A 499 10.32 -12.05 28.70
C TRP A 499 10.89 -13.33 29.29
N SER A 500 11.92 -13.23 30.14
CA SER A 500 12.54 -14.40 30.75
C SER A 500 11.71 -14.89 31.94
N VAL A 501 11.17 -16.11 31.81
CA VAL A 501 10.45 -16.85 32.86
C VAL A 501 11.44 -17.58 33.81
N LYS A 502 12.72 -17.19 33.81
CA LYS A 502 13.69 -17.84 34.69
C LYS A 502 13.43 -17.42 36.12
N GLU A 503 13.28 -18.40 37.01
CA GLU A 503 13.07 -18.16 38.44
C GLU A 503 14.18 -17.26 39.03
N GLY A 504 13.77 -16.16 39.67
CA GLY A 504 14.65 -15.15 40.25
C GLY A 504 15.10 -14.06 39.28
N SER A 505 14.54 -13.99 38.06
CA SER A 505 14.82 -12.91 37.10
C SER A 505 14.13 -11.60 37.49
N LYS A 506 14.79 -10.45 37.27
CA LYS A 506 14.22 -9.10 37.52
C LYS A 506 12.91 -8.85 36.77
N PHE A 507 12.70 -9.49 35.61
CA PHE A 507 11.50 -9.35 34.79
C PHE A 507 10.57 -10.58 34.84
N GLU A 508 10.76 -11.47 35.82
CA GLU A 508 9.97 -12.69 35.94
C GLU A 508 8.47 -12.40 36.05
N GLU A 509 8.05 -11.41 36.87
CA GLU A 509 6.66 -11.00 37.03
C GLU A 509 6.01 -10.62 35.68
N VAL A 510 6.71 -9.79 34.89
CA VAL A 510 6.24 -9.32 33.58
C VAL A 510 6.16 -10.45 32.56
N ALA A 511 7.14 -11.37 32.58
CA ALA A 511 7.15 -12.55 31.71
C ALA A 511 5.98 -13.50 32.02
N LEU A 512 5.68 -13.73 33.31
CA LEU A 512 4.56 -14.56 33.75
C LEU A 512 3.21 -13.95 33.34
N ILE A 513 3.04 -12.63 33.48
CA ILE A 513 1.82 -11.93 33.03
C ILE A 513 1.59 -12.12 31.53
N GLN A 514 2.63 -12.03 30.71
CA GLN A 514 2.51 -12.27 29.26
C GLN A 514 2.16 -13.71 28.92
N VAL A 515 2.70 -14.68 29.66
CA VAL A 515 2.33 -16.09 29.48
C VAL A 515 0.86 -16.30 29.83
N ILE A 516 0.38 -15.74 30.95
CA ILE A 516 -1.04 -15.81 31.34
C ILE A 516 -1.93 -15.16 30.26
N TYR A 517 -1.56 -13.98 29.75
CA TYR A 517 -2.27 -13.34 28.65
C TYR A 517 -2.40 -14.28 27.44
N ASN A 518 -1.29 -14.88 27.00
CA ASN A 518 -1.28 -15.77 25.85
C ASN A 518 -2.15 -17.03 26.09
N ILE A 519 -2.16 -17.57 27.32
CA ILE A 519 -3.01 -18.71 27.71
C ILE A 519 -4.50 -18.31 27.66
N ILE A 520 -4.86 -17.14 28.19
CA ILE A 520 -6.24 -16.65 28.15
C ILE A 520 -6.69 -16.47 26.70
N GLU A 521 -5.86 -15.85 25.85
CA GLU A 521 -6.17 -15.64 24.43
C GLU A 521 -6.27 -16.97 23.66
N SER A 522 -5.36 -17.92 23.90
CA SER A 522 -5.40 -19.24 23.24
C SER A 522 -6.66 -20.02 23.65
N PHE A 523 -7.01 -19.97 24.93
CA PHE A 523 -8.18 -20.66 25.46
C PHE A 523 -9.49 -20.06 24.94
N GLN A 524 -9.59 -18.74 24.83
CA GLN A 524 -10.76 -18.09 24.24
C GLN A 524 -11.00 -18.56 22.80
N ARG A 525 -9.95 -18.63 21.96
CA ARG A 525 -10.06 -19.16 20.60
C ARG A 525 -10.46 -20.63 20.57
N LEU A 526 -9.99 -21.45 21.51
CA LEU A 526 -10.45 -22.83 21.64
C LEU A 526 -11.91 -22.92 22.07
N ALA A 527 -12.35 -22.06 22.99
CA ALA A 527 -13.70 -22.06 23.50
C ALA A 527 -14.74 -21.80 22.40
N GLU A 528 -14.38 -21.05 21.36
CA GLU A 528 -15.22 -20.84 20.16
C GLU A 528 -15.55 -22.15 19.41
N SER A 529 -14.71 -23.18 19.52
CA SER A 529 -14.94 -24.49 18.89
C SER A 529 -15.89 -25.41 19.67
N ILE A 530 -16.26 -25.05 20.91
CA ILE A 530 -17.09 -25.86 21.80
C ILE A 530 -18.57 -25.86 21.37
N PRO A 531 -19.24 -24.71 21.13
CA PRO A 531 -20.66 -24.72 20.82
C PRO A 531 -21.05 -25.62 19.63
N PRO A 532 -20.32 -25.60 18.49
CA PRO A 532 -20.61 -26.50 17.37
C PRO A 532 -20.53 -27.98 17.77
N LEU A 533 -19.52 -28.35 18.57
CA LEU A 533 -19.32 -29.72 19.01
C LEU A 533 -20.39 -30.15 20.02
N VAL A 534 -20.81 -29.25 20.92
CA VAL A 534 -21.86 -29.51 21.91
C VAL A 534 -23.19 -29.78 21.24
N ASP A 535 -23.56 -28.94 20.27
CA ASP A 535 -24.78 -29.13 19.48
C ASP A 535 -24.75 -30.48 18.76
N GLU A 536 -23.59 -30.86 18.23
CA GLU A 536 -23.41 -32.14 17.54
C GLU A 536 -23.50 -33.34 18.48
N LEU A 537 -22.80 -33.31 19.62
CA LEU A 537 -22.88 -34.35 20.65
C LEU A 537 -24.30 -34.51 21.17
N TRP A 538 -25.04 -33.42 21.35
CA TRP A 538 -26.44 -33.46 21.73
C TRP A 538 -27.29 -34.18 20.68
N ARG A 539 -27.12 -33.85 19.39
CA ARG A 539 -27.82 -34.53 18.28
C ARG A 539 -27.47 -36.01 18.17
N LEU A 540 -26.27 -36.42 18.61
CA LEU A 540 -25.81 -37.82 18.63
C LEU A 540 -26.28 -38.60 19.87
N GLY A 541 -26.98 -37.95 20.80
CA GLY A 541 -27.44 -38.55 22.06
C GLY A 541 -26.39 -38.56 23.18
N GLU A 542 -25.21 -37.99 22.96
CA GLU A 542 -24.10 -37.94 23.91
C GLU A 542 -24.17 -36.69 24.83
N ALA A 543 -25.34 -36.45 25.41
CA ALA A 543 -25.62 -35.25 26.21
C ALA A 543 -24.77 -35.16 27.50
N GLU A 544 -24.21 -36.28 27.98
CA GLU A 544 -23.28 -36.27 29.12
C GLU A 544 -21.92 -35.70 28.76
N LEU A 545 -21.36 -36.09 27.61
CA LEU A 545 -20.08 -35.57 27.13
C LEU A 545 -20.19 -34.07 26.85
N ALA A 546 -21.28 -33.67 26.19
CA ALA A 546 -21.62 -32.26 25.95
C ALA A 546 -21.65 -31.44 27.27
N ARG A 547 -22.32 -31.96 28.32
CA ARG A 547 -22.36 -31.29 29.63
C ARG A 547 -20.99 -31.22 30.31
N LYS A 548 -20.17 -32.27 30.20
CA LYS A 548 -18.84 -32.32 30.83
C LYS A 548 -17.91 -31.26 30.24
N ILE A 549 -17.82 -31.17 28.91
CA ILE A 549 -16.92 -30.19 28.24
C ILE A 549 -17.35 -28.75 28.51
N VAL A 550 -18.65 -28.47 28.48
CA VAL A 550 -19.19 -27.12 28.79
C VAL A 550 -18.91 -26.73 30.23
N ARG A 551 -19.13 -27.63 31.20
CA ARG A 551 -18.84 -27.34 32.61
C ARG A 551 -17.37 -27.05 32.83
N ARG A 552 -16.49 -27.87 32.26
CA ARG A 552 -15.04 -27.69 32.38
C ARG A 552 -14.59 -26.37 31.75
N SER A 553 -15.07 -26.07 30.55
CA SER A 553 -14.74 -24.81 29.88
C SER A 553 -15.25 -23.59 30.66
N ASN A 554 -16.49 -23.62 31.13
CA ASN A 554 -17.06 -22.53 31.93
C ASN A 554 -16.32 -22.33 33.26
N SER A 555 -15.86 -23.41 33.90
CA SER A 555 -15.01 -23.32 35.10
C SER A 555 -13.74 -22.53 34.79
N LEU A 556 -13.00 -22.95 33.77
CA LEU A 556 -11.74 -22.29 33.42
C LEU A 556 -11.94 -20.85 32.91
N LEU A 557 -13.01 -20.57 32.15
CA LEU A 557 -13.37 -19.19 31.78
C LEU A 557 -13.68 -18.33 33.02
N THR A 558 -14.29 -18.91 34.05
CA THR A 558 -14.57 -18.21 35.31
C THR A 558 -13.27 -17.94 36.06
N ASP A 559 -12.36 -18.91 36.11
CA ASP A 559 -11.04 -18.74 36.73
C ASP A 559 -10.21 -17.67 36.01
N HIS A 560 -10.19 -17.69 34.67
CA HIS A 560 -9.57 -16.65 33.85
C HIS A 560 -10.19 -15.27 34.11
N ARG A 561 -11.52 -15.17 34.22
CA ARG A 561 -12.17 -13.88 34.55
C ARG A 561 -11.83 -13.40 35.96
N ALA A 562 -11.84 -14.30 36.94
CA ALA A 562 -11.50 -13.98 38.32
C ALA A 562 -10.03 -13.53 38.45
N CYS A 563 -9.12 -14.12 37.66
CA CYS A 563 -7.72 -13.78 37.72
C CYS A 563 -7.39 -12.42 37.11
N ILE A 564 -8.21 -11.84 36.21
CA ILE A 564 -7.91 -10.58 35.52
C ILE A 564 -7.58 -9.46 36.52
N ASN A 565 -8.43 -9.24 37.52
CA ASN A 565 -8.22 -8.18 38.51
C ASN A 565 -7.02 -8.45 39.42
N ILE A 566 -6.65 -9.72 39.58
CA ILE A 566 -5.49 -10.13 40.37
C ILE A 566 -4.22 -9.90 39.55
N VAL A 567 -4.15 -10.39 38.31
CA VAL A 567 -2.98 -10.30 37.43
C VAL A 567 -2.71 -8.87 36.99
N TRP A 568 -3.73 -8.11 36.57
CA TRP A 568 -3.61 -6.71 36.15
C TRP A 568 -4.04 -5.74 37.26
N CYS A 569 -3.42 -5.86 38.43
CA CYS A 569 -3.69 -5.03 39.59
C CYS A 569 -3.25 -3.54 39.39
N PRO A 570 -3.71 -2.60 40.24
CA PRO A 570 -3.39 -1.17 40.13
C PRO A 570 -1.89 -0.87 40.08
N GLU A 571 -1.04 -1.66 40.75
CA GLU A 571 0.41 -1.49 40.76
C GLU A 571 1.05 -1.74 39.38
N ILE A 572 0.36 -2.51 38.51
CA ILE A 572 0.76 -2.83 37.13
C ILE A 572 0.08 -1.89 36.13
N THR A 573 -1.23 -1.67 36.27
CA THR A 573 -2.03 -0.87 35.31
C THR A 573 -1.90 0.64 35.55
N GLY A 574 -1.54 1.04 36.77
CA GLY A 574 -1.51 2.43 37.22
C GLY A 574 -2.87 3.11 37.21
N ASN A 575 -3.96 2.34 37.34
CA ASN A 575 -5.31 2.86 37.48
C ASN A 575 -5.57 3.19 38.96
N GLN A 576 -5.85 4.47 39.26
CA GLN A 576 -6.44 4.83 40.55
C GLN A 576 -7.89 4.35 40.53
N GLY A 577 -8.22 3.40 41.41
CA GLY A 577 -9.60 2.97 41.59
C GLY A 577 -10.47 4.19 41.92
N SER A 578 -11.52 4.41 41.13
CA SER A 578 -12.46 5.51 41.28
C SER A 578 -13.43 5.27 42.44
N GLU A 579 -12.93 5.13 43.67
CA GLU A 579 -13.74 5.23 44.88
C GLU A 579 -12.95 6.01 45.93
N GLN A 580 -13.49 7.19 46.28
CA GLN A 580 -13.01 8.16 47.27
C GLN A 580 -11.83 9.04 46.84
N ALA A 581 -12.15 10.07 46.04
CA ALA A 581 -11.37 11.31 46.03
C ALA A 581 -11.63 12.03 47.36
N ASP A 582 -10.76 11.81 48.34
CA ASP A 582 -10.65 12.68 49.52
C ASP A 582 -9.33 13.45 49.45
N ASP A 583 -9.46 14.75 49.65
CA ASP A 583 -8.54 15.80 49.29
C ASP A 583 -7.37 15.89 50.28
N ARG A 584 -6.30 15.08 50.09
CA ARG A 584 -4.97 15.32 50.67
C ARG A 584 -3.85 14.83 49.74
N GLY A 585 -3.07 15.78 49.22
CA GLY A 585 -1.71 15.64 48.63
C GLY A 585 -1.32 14.26 48.10
N GLY A 586 -1.69 13.95 46.86
CA GLY A 586 -1.39 12.65 46.24
C GLY A 586 0.07 12.53 45.79
N GLU A 587 0.85 11.70 46.47
CA GLU A 587 1.98 11.00 45.86
C GLU A 587 1.43 10.13 44.72
N ILE A 588 1.88 10.40 43.49
CA ILE A 588 1.61 9.52 42.35
C ILE A 588 2.31 8.20 42.67
N GLN A 589 1.55 7.17 43.04
CA GLN A 589 2.09 5.82 43.23
C GLN A 589 2.80 5.41 41.94
N GLN A 590 4.14 5.32 41.99
CA GLN A 590 4.95 4.94 40.84
C GLN A 590 4.51 3.53 40.39
N ARG A 591 4.14 3.40 39.10
CA ARG A 591 3.94 2.08 38.49
C ARG A 591 5.20 1.26 38.68
N ARG A 592 5.08 -0.02 39.06
CA ARG A 592 6.24 -0.89 39.29
C ARG A 592 7.11 -1.06 38.04
N TYR A 593 6.55 -0.83 36.85
CA TYR A 593 7.26 -0.86 35.57
C TYR A 593 6.88 0.36 34.70
N THR A 594 7.88 1.00 34.05
CA THR A 594 7.72 2.26 33.30
C THR A 594 7.35 2.08 31.81
N PHE A 595 7.09 0.86 31.34
CA PHE A 595 6.84 0.59 29.91
C PHE A 595 5.42 1.02 29.48
N HIS A 596 5.34 1.99 28.56
CA HIS A 596 4.13 2.76 28.24
C HIS A 596 3.28 2.22 27.06
N GLY A 597 3.46 0.98 26.59
CA GLY A 597 3.11 0.65 25.19
C GLY A 597 1.96 -0.31 24.90
N LEU A 598 1.85 -1.45 25.58
CA LEU A 598 1.09 -2.60 25.04
C LEU A 598 0.43 -3.50 26.11
N PHE A 599 0.54 -3.16 27.38
CA PHE A 599 0.12 -4.03 28.49
C PHE A 599 -1.37 -3.93 28.87
N ILE A 600 -2.15 -3.06 28.21
CA ILE A 600 -3.48 -2.64 28.68
C ILE A 600 -4.53 -2.74 27.55
N LEU A 601 -4.60 -3.88 26.88
CA LEU A 601 -5.76 -4.22 26.06
C LEU A 601 -6.15 -5.68 26.33
N CYS A 602 -7.01 -5.86 27.33
CA CYS A 602 -8.06 -6.88 27.32
C CYS A 602 -9.40 -6.13 27.33
#